data_AF-A0A2S9GDL1-F1
#
_entry.id   AF-A0A2S9GDL1-F1
#
_cell.length_a   1.000
_cell.length_b   1.000
_cell.length_c   1.000
_cell.angle_alpha   90.00
_cell.angle_beta   90.00
_cell.angle_gamma   90.00
#
_symmetry.space_group_name_H-M   'P 1'
#
loop_
_entity.id
_entity.type
_entity.pdbx_description
1 polymer ?
#
loop_
_entity_poly.entity_id
_entity_poly.type
_entity_poly.pdbx_seq_one_letter_code
_entity_poly.pdbx_strand_id
1 'polypeptide(L)'
;MIGVVALAPWWPAGEAERIPADTRLVALHGTADTWTDPETSRGQSEQAGQRGVAARWIPMAGGHFMVRRAAAWHRLTAEAVRAML
;
A
#
# COMPACT_ATOMS: atom_id res chain seq x y z
N MET A 1 0.72 -18.91 0.11
CA MET A 1 0.17 -17.59 -0.25
C MET A 1 0.98 -16.55 0.50
N ILE A 2 1.47 -15.51 -0.18
CA ILE A 2 2.20 -14.40 0.44
C ILE A 2 1.33 -13.14 0.46
N GLY A 3 1.43 -12.36 1.53
CA GLY A 3 0.67 -11.12 1.72
C GLY A 3 1.58 -9.98 2.13
N VAL A 4 1.36 -8.80 1.55
CA VAL A 4 2.12 -7.58 1.83
C VAL A 4 1.15 -6.47 2.22
N VAL A 5 1.44 -5.83 3.36
CA VAL A 5 0.84 -4.55 3.73
C VAL A 5 1.94 -3.48 3.73
N ALA A 6 1.89 -2.56 2.78
CA ALA A 6 2.87 -1.49 2.61
C ALA A 6 2.34 -0.19 3.20
N LEU A 7 3.08 0.42 4.13
CA LEU A 7 2.71 1.68 4.78
C LEU A 7 3.62 2.80 4.28
N ALA A 8 3.03 3.80 3.61
CA ALA A 8 3.72 4.92 2.96
C ALA A 8 4.98 4.48 2.17
N PRO A 9 4.89 3.43 1.31
CA PRO A 9 6.05 2.84 0.70
C PRO A 9 6.82 3.84 -0.17
N TRP A 10 8.15 3.75 -0.10
CA TRP A 10 9.00 4.35 -1.13
C TRP A 10 9.25 3.30 -2.22
N TRP A 11 8.61 3.48 -3.37
CA TRP A 11 8.79 2.62 -4.54
C TRP A 11 9.36 3.43 -5.70
N PRO A 12 10.65 3.79 -5.70
CA PRO A 12 11.26 4.39 -6.87
C PRO A 12 11.28 3.37 -8.02
N ALA A 13 11.04 3.76 -9.27
CA ALA A 13 11.28 2.92 -10.45
C ALA A 13 10.61 1.51 -10.45
N GLY A 14 9.28 1.44 -10.32
CA GLY A 14 8.54 0.21 -10.62
C GLY A 14 8.73 -0.93 -9.62
N GLU A 15 9.15 -0.66 -8.38
CA GLU A 15 9.36 -1.71 -7.37
C GLU A 15 8.12 -2.59 -7.12
N ALA A 16 6.89 -2.08 -7.32
CA ALA A 16 5.69 -2.92 -7.24
C ALA A 16 5.62 -3.97 -8.37
N GLU A 17 6.37 -3.80 -9.47
CA GLU A 17 6.50 -4.81 -10.53
C GLU A 17 7.21 -6.07 -10.02
N ARG A 18 8.00 -5.96 -8.96
CA ARG A 18 8.73 -7.09 -8.39
C ARG A 18 7.86 -7.93 -7.45
N ILE A 19 6.65 -7.46 -7.14
CA ILE A 19 5.67 -8.21 -6.36
C ILE A 19 5.15 -9.37 -7.23
N PRO A 20 5.29 -10.63 -6.77
CA PRO A 20 4.78 -11.80 -7.49
C PRO A 20 3.26 -11.76 -7.69
N ALA A 21 2.78 -12.29 -8.81
CA ALA A 21 1.37 -12.28 -9.19
C ALA A 21 0.45 -13.00 -8.18
N ASP A 22 0.96 -13.99 -7.45
CA ASP A 22 0.23 -14.72 -6.40
C ASP A 22 0.24 -14.02 -5.03
N THR A 23 0.68 -12.76 -4.98
CA THR A 23 0.68 -11.93 -3.77
C THR A 23 -0.63 -11.17 -3.59
N ARG A 24 -1.08 -11.05 -2.34
CA ARG A 24 -2.09 -10.05 -1.95
C ARG A 24 -1.39 -8.79 -1.48
N LEU A 25 -1.69 -7.64 -2.08
CA LEU A 25 -1.05 -6.35 -1.77
C LEU A 25 -2.07 -5.35 -1.24
N VAL A 26 -1.80 -4.76 -0.08
CA VAL A 26 -2.52 -3.58 0.40
C VAL A 26 -1.52 -2.46 0.68
N ALA A 27 -1.62 -1.35 -0.04
CA ALA A 27 -0.82 -0.15 0.18
C ALA A 27 -1.67 0.93 0.85
N LEU A 28 -1.21 1.47 1.98
CA LEU A 28 -1.81 2.62 2.66
C LEU A 28 -0.85 3.79 2.54
N HIS A 29 -1.33 4.95 2.10
CA HIS A 29 -0.46 6.13 1.93
C HIS A 29 -1.16 7.42 2.39
N GLY A 30 -0.42 8.25 3.13
CA GLY A 30 -0.84 9.61 3.45
C GLY A 30 -0.95 10.48 2.19
N THR A 31 -2.13 11.02 1.87
CA THR A 31 -2.34 11.79 0.63
C THR A 31 -1.66 13.16 0.64
N ALA A 32 -1.13 13.60 1.78
CA ALA A 32 -0.34 14.82 1.92
C ALA A 32 1.13 14.52 2.26
N ASP A 33 1.60 13.32 1.92
CA ASP A 33 2.99 12.92 2.10
C ASP A 33 3.91 13.68 1.14
N THR A 34 5.00 14.23 1.68
CA THR A 34 6.03 14.97 0.94
C THR A 34 7.39 14.27 0.96
N TRP A 35 7.49 13.11 1.60
CA TRP A 35 8.71 12.30 1.71
C TRP A 35 8.69 11.17 0.69
N THR A 36 7.57 10.45 0.59
CA THR A 36 7.33 9.46 -0.45
C THR A 36 6.05 9.85 -1.19
N ASP A 37 6.13 9.98 -2.51
CA ASP A 37 5.01 10.49 -3.31
C ASP A 37 3.83 9.49 -3.31
N PRO A 38 2.64 9.89 -2.81
CA PRO A 38 1.46 9.02 -2.77
C PRO A 38 0.93 8.64 -4.16
N GLU A 39 1.09 9.49 -5.17
CA GLU A 39 0.64 9.16 -6.53
C GLU A 39 1.53 8.10 -7.17
N THR A 40 2.85 8.13 -6.88
CA THR A 40 3.75 7.05 -7.28
C THR A 40 3.33 5.70 -6.69
N SER A 41 3.00 5.63 -5.39
CA SER A 41 2.57 4.37 -4.78
C SER A 41 1.20 3.89 -5.27
N ARG A 42 0.29 4.83 -5.55
CA ARG A 42 -1.01 4.56 -6.15
C ARG A 42 -0.86 3.96 -7.54
N GLY A 43 -0.15 4.64 -8.44
CA GLY A 43 0.03 4.21 -9.83
C GLY A 43 0.70 2.84 -9.91
N GLN A 44 1.70 2.58 -9.06
CA GLN A 44 2.35 1.27 -9.00
C GLN A 44 1.47 0.17 -8.41
N SER A 45 0.59 0.49 -7.46
CA SER A 45 -0.42 -0.48 -6.97
C SER A 45 -1.44 -0.83 -8.06
N GLU A 46 -1.87 0.16 -8.84
CA GLU A 46 -2.77 -0.03 -9.99
C GLU A 46 -2.09 -0.89 -11.08
N GLN A 47 -0.82 -0.61 -11.41
CA GLN A 47 -0.02 -1.41 -12.34
C GLN A 47 0.16 -2.86 -11.85
N ALA A 48 0.43 -3.07 -10.55
CA ALA A 48 0.46 -4.42 -9.99
C ALA A 48 -0.88 -5.15 -10.19
N GLY A 49 -1.99 -4.46 -9.97
CA GLY A 49 -3.34 -4.97 -10.24
C GLY A 49 -3.55 -5.37 -11.71
N GLN A 50 -3.09 -4.55 -12.65
CA GLN A 50 -3.16 -4.84 -14.09
C GLN A 50 -2.36 -6.09 -14.49
N ARG A 51 -1.33 -6.47 -13.71
CA ARG A 51 -0.55 -7.70 -13.90
C ARG A 51 -1.15 -8.93 -13.21
N GLY A 52 -2.27 -8.78 -12.52
CA GLY A 52 -2.97 -9.89 -11.84
C GLY A 52 -2.68 -10.01 -10.34
N VAL A 53 -1.88 -9.11 -9.75
CA VAL A 53 -1.73 -9.05 -8.28
C VAL A 53 -3.06 -8.64 -7.67
N ALA A 54 -3.48 -9.29 -6.59
CA ALA A 54 -4.65 -8.86 -5.82
C ALA A 54 -4.30 -7.60 -4.99
N ALA A 55 -4.20 -6.46 -5.68
CA ALA A 55 -3.69 -5.20 -5.16
C ALA A 55 -4.81 -4.21 -4.80
N ARG A 56 -4.65 -3.51 -3.68
CA ARG A 56 -5.50 -2.38 -3.26
C ARG A 56 -4.64 -1.25 -2.74
N TRP A 57 -4.94 -0.04 -3.18
CA TRP A 57 -4.40 1.19 -2.61
C TRP A 57 -5.47 1.89 -1.77
N ILE A 58 -5.11 2.38 -0.59
CA ILE A 58 -6.02 3.01 0.37
C ILE A 58 -5.45 4.40 0.73
N PRO A 59 -6.13 5.49 0.36
CA PRO A 59 -5.73 6.82 0.75
C PRO A 59 -5.95 7.01 2.25
N MET A 60 -4.99 7.68 2.88
CA MET A 60 -5.06 8.06 4.29
C MET A 60 -4.90 9.58 4.42
N ALA A 61 -5.72 10.20 5.26
CA ALA A 61 -5.54 11.62 5.56
C ALA A 61 -4.24 11.84 6.37
N GLY A 62 -3.39 12.77 5.92
CA GLY A 62 -2.14 13.14 6.58
C GLY A 62 -0.90 12.93 5.71
N GLY A 63 0.27 13.22 6.27
CA GLY A 63 1.57 12.99 5.62
C GLY A 63 2.15 11.61 5.92
N HIS A 64 3.44 11.42 5.62
CA HIS A 64 4.18 10.15 5.65
C HIS A 64 3.83 9.21 6.82
N PHE A 65 3.94 9.70 8.04
CA PHE A 65 3.76 8.87 9.24
C PHE A 65 2.30 8.51 9.53
N MET A 66 1.34 9.16 8.88
CA MET A 66 -0.11 8.97 9.11
C MET A 66 -0.50 9.04 10.60
N VAL A 67 0.28 9.77 11.42
CA VAL A 67 0.24 9.69 12.90
C VAL A 67 -1.09 10.13 13.49
N ARG A 68 -1.73 11.15 12.90
CA ARG A 68 -3.06 11.64 13.31
C ARG A 68 -4.16 10.58 13.13
N ARG A 69 -3.88 9.53 12.36
CA ARG A 69 -4.80 8.42 12.06
C ARG A 69 -4.13 7.07 12.35
N ALA A 70 -3.25 7.01 13.35
CA ALA A 70 -2.50 5.81 13.68
C ALA A 70 -3.39 4.59 13.95
N ALA A 71 -4.44 4.77 14.75
CA ALA A 71 -5.42 3.71 15.01
C ALA A 71 -6.12 3.21 13.73
N ALA A 72 -6.32 4.09 12.74
CA ALA A 72 -6.96 3.72 11.50
C ALA A 72 -6.05 2.86 10.61
N TRP A 73 -4.80 3.26 10.37
CA TRP A 73 -3.89 2.43 9.58
C TRP A 73 -3.61 1.10 10.29
N HIS A 74 -3.46 1.11 11.63
CA HIS A 74 -3.21 -0.11 12.39
C HIS A 74 -4.38 -1.10 12.30
N ARG A 75 -5.63 -0.60 12.41
CA ARG A 75 -6.83 -1.43 12.23
C ARG A 75 -6.90 -2.00 10.82
N LEU A 76 -6.70 -1.18 9.79
CA LEU A 76 -6.72 -1.61 8.40
C LEU A 76 -5.62 -2.64 8.10
N THR A 77 -4.41 -2.46 8.65
CA THR A 77 -3.33 -3.45 8.55
C THR A 77 -3.74 -4.77 9.19
N ALA A 78 -4.32 -4.76 10.39
CA ALA A 78 -4.77 -5.97 11.07
C ALA A 78 -5.92 -6.67 10.30
N GLU A 79 -6.87 -5.91 9.76
CA GLU A 79 -7.95 -6.43 8.91
C GLU A 79 -7.39 -7.05 7.62
N ALA A 80 -6.44 -6.38 6.96
CA ALA A 80 -5.78 -6.88 5.75
C ALA A 80 -5.05 -8.20 6.01
N VAL A 81 -4.24 -8.27 7.07
CA VAL A 81 -3.52 -9.50 7.45
C VAL A 81 -4.49 -10.63 7.75
N ARG A 82 -5.58 -10.38 8.50
CA ARG A 82 -6.60 -11.40 8.77
C ARG A 82 -7.29 -11.91 7.52
N ALA A 83 -7.50 -11.06 6.51
CA ALA A 83 -8.09 -11.44 5.23
C ALA A 83 -7.13 -12.19 4.29
N MET A 84 -5.86 -12.34 4.67
CA MET A 84 -4.82 -13.07 3.93
C MET A 84 -4.51 -14.46 4.52
N LEU A 85 -5.00 -14.75 5.73
CA LEU A 85 -4.98 -16.08 6.35
C LEU A 85 -6.09 -16.96 5.78
#